data_AF-A0A957FW93-F1
#
_entry.id   AF-A0A957FW93-F1
#
_cell.length_a   1.000
_cell.length_b   1.000
_cell.length_c   1.000
_cell.angle_alpha   90.00
_cell.angle_beta   90.00
_cell.angle_gamma   90.00
#
_symmetry.space_group_name_H-M   'P 1'
#
loop_
_entity.id
_entity.type
_entity.pdbx_description
1 polymer ?
#
loop_
_entity_poly.entity_id
_entity_poly.type
_entity_poly.pdbx_seq_one_letter_code
_entity_poly.pdbx_strand_id
1 'polypeptide(L)' 'MKEKQKINPAGIAIGIAIGVALGIAMDNLAIGIAIGVAVGAGIGVAMGQTTKKEEDD' A
#
# COMPACT_ATOMS: atom_id res chain seq x y z
N MET A 1 -12.51 -13.33 20.15
CA MET A 1 -11.24 -13.66 19.47
C MET A 1 -10.86 -12.43 18.64
N LYS A 2 -9.75 -11.75 18.94
CA LYS A 2 -9.36 -10.52 18.23
C LYS A 2 -8.67 -10.93 16.94
N GLU A 3 -9.37 -10.76 15.82
CA GLU A 3 -8.88 -11.03 14.48
C GLU A 3 -7.59 -10.20 14.27
N LYS A 4 -6.45 -10.89 14.15
CA LYS A 4 -5.18 -10.22 13.83
C LYS A 4 -5.29 -9.73 12.40
N GLN A 5 -5.56 -8.43 12.24
CA GLN A 5 -5.49 -7.71 10.98
C GLN A 5 -4.07 -7.87 10.41
N LYS A 6 -3.86 -8.86 9.54
CA LYS A 6 -2.61 -9.02 8.80
C LYS A 6 -2.61 -7.96 7.69
N ILE A 7 -1.85 -6.89 7.91
CA ILE A 7 -1.59 -5.88 6.89
C ILE A 7 -0.74 -6.56 5.80
N ASN A 8 -1.23 -6.61 4.56
CA ASN A 8 -0.47 -7.16 3.43
C ASN A 8 0.55 -6.10 2.95
N PRO A 9 1.87 -6.33 3.10
CA PRO A 9 2.90 -5.33 2.75
C PRO A 9 2.91 -4.99 1.25
N ALA A 10 2.40 -5.89 0.42
CA ALA A 10 2.22 -5.66 -1.01
C ALA A 10 1.36 -4.42 -1.33
N GLY A 11 0.33 -4.12 -0.53
CA GLY A 11 -0.52 -2.94 -0.75
C GLY A 11 0.26 -1.63 -0.66
N ILE A 12 1.14 -1.52 0.35
CA ILE A 12 2.02 -0.36 0.51
C ILE A 12 3.07 -0.30 -0.60
N ALA A 13 3.68 -1.43 -0.97
CA ALA A 13 4.66 -1.47 -2.06
C ALA A 13 4.07 -0.97 -3.39
N ILE A 14 2.86 -1.42 -3.73
CA ILE A 14 2.13 -0.97 -4.93
C ILE A 14 1.78 0.52 -4.83
N GLY A 15 1.25 0.95 -3.69
CA GLY A 15 0.91 2.36 -3.45
C GLY A 15 2.10 3.29 -3.58
N ILE A 16 3.25 2.93 -3.02
CA ILE A 16 4.49 3.72 -3.14
C ILE A 16 4.98 3.76 -4.58
N ALA A 17 5.00 2.64 -5.31
CA ALA A 17 5.44 2.61 -6.70
C ALA A 17 4.59 3.55 -7.58
N ILE A 18 3.26 3.51 -7.41
CA ILE A 18 2.32 4.39 -8.12
C ILE A 18 2.50 5.85 -7.69
N GLY A 19 2.60 6.10 -6.38
CA GLY A 19 2.74 7.44 -5.83
C GLY A 19 4.03 8.15 -6.25
N VAL A 20 5.15 7.43 -6.28
CA VAL A 20 6.43 7.97 -6.78
C VAL A 20 6.34 8.26 -8.28
N ALA A 21 5.77 7.36 -9.08
CA ALA A 21 5.58 7.60 -10.51
C ALA A 21 4.71 8.83 -10.79
N LEU A 22 3.58 8.99 -10.07
CA LEU A 22 2.74 10.18 -10.16
C LEU A 22 3.45 11.45 -9.66
N GLY A 23 4.18 11.35 -8.55
CA GLY A 23 4.91 12.48 -7.97
C GLY A 23 5.98 13.02 -8.91
N ILE A 24 6.70 12.15 -9.61
CA ILE A 24 7.65 12.54 -10.65
C ILE A 24 6.91 13.17 -11.84
N ALA A 25 5.80 12.56 -12.30
CA ALA A 25 5.02 13.09 -13.42
C ALA A 25 4.41 14.48 -13.14
N MET A 26 4.12 14.77 -11.87
CA MET A 26 3.56 16.04 -11.41
C MET A 26 4.63 17.06 -10.96
N ASP A 27 5.92 16.72 -11.03
CA ASP A 27 7.03 17.49 -10.44
C ASP A 27 6.81 17.83 -8.95
N ASN A 28 6.04 16.99 -8.26
CA ASN A 28 5.68 17.17 -6.86
C ASN A 28 5.64 15.82 -6.13
N LEU A 29 6.83 15.40 -5.70
CA LEU A 29 7.02 14.13 -5.01
C LEU A 29 6.27 14.06 -3.67
N ALA A 30 6.10 15.19 -2.98
CA ALA A 30 5.37 15.23 -1.71
C ALA A 30 3.89 14.83 -1.89
N ILE A 31 3.23 15.37 -2.93
CA ILE A 31 1.85 15.00 -3.27
C ILE A 31 1.79 13.54 -3.74
N GLY A 32 2.72 13.12 -4.60
CA GLY A 32 2.78 11.75 -5.10
C GLY A 32 2.91 10.71 -3.98
N ILE A 33 3.81 10.93 -3.03
CA ILE A 33 3.97 10.04 -1.86
C ILE A 33 2.71 10.05 -0.99
N ALA A 34 2.12 11.22 -0.72
CA ALA A 34 0.91 11.31 0.10
C ALA A 34 -0.26 10.51 -0.52
N ILE A 35 -0.46 10.63 -1.83
CA ILE A 35 -1.47 9.86 -2.58
C ILE A 35 -1.11 8.37 -2.57
N GLY A 36 0.15 8.03 -2.86
CA GLY A 36 0.62 6.65 -2.91
C GLY A 36 0.45 5.90 -1.60
N VAL A 37 0.74 6.56 -0.47
CA VAL A 37 0.51 5.98 0.87
C VAL A 37 -0.98 5.83 1.16
N ALA A 38 -1.81 6.83 0.84
CA ALA A 38 -3.26 6.74 1.05
C ALA A 38 -3.89 5.60 0.23
N VAL A 39 -3.52 5.48 -1.05
CA VAL A 39 -3.99 4.42 -1.94
C VAL A 39 -3.43 3.06 -1.50
N GLY A 40 -2.14 2.96 -1.21
CA GLY A 40 -1.51 1.71 -0.78
C GLY A 40 -2.04 1.20 0.56
N ALA A 41 -2.33 2.09 1.50
CA ALA A 41 -3.00 1.76 2.75
C ALA A 41 -4.45 1.30 2.51
N GLY A 42 -5.21 2.01 1.69
CA GLY A 42 -6.58 1.61 1.33
C GLY A 42 -6.65 0.24 0.65
N ILE A 43 -5.73 -0.01 -0.29
CA ILE A 43 -5.58 -1.28 -0.98
C ILE A 43 -5.11 -2.38 -0.01
N GLY A 44 -4.12 -2.09 0.84
CA GLY A 44 -3.59 -3.03 1.83
C GLY A 44 -4.64 -3.46 2.85
N VAL A 45 -5.54 -2.56 3.24
CA VAL A 45 -6.70 -2.86 4.08
C VAL A 45 -7.75 -3.66 3.29
N ALA A 46 -8.12 -3.23 2.08
CA ALA A 46 -9.13 -3.90 1.26
C ALA A 46 -8.71 -5.33 0.87
N MET A 47 -7.42 -5.56 0.55
CA MET A 47 -6.88 -6.88 0.22
C MET A 47 -6.50 -7.71 1.46
N GLY A 48 -6.23 -7.06 2.60
CA GLY A 48 -5.97 -7.74 3.88
C GLY A 48 -7.17 -8.50 4.43
N GLN A 49 -8.38 -8.20 3.94
CA GLN A 49 -9.60 -8.90 4.32
C GLN A 49 -9.78 -10.25 3.59
N THR A 50 -8.97 -10.58 2.58
CA THR A 50 -9.28 -11.72 1.69
C THR A 50 -8.22 -12.81 1.55
N THR A 51 -6.96 -12.62 1.97
CA THR A 51 -5.92 -13.64 1.72
C THR A 51 -4.94 -13.82 2.87
N LYS A 52 -5.08 -14.96 3.55
CA LYS A 52 -3.99 -15.70 4.20
C LYS A 52 -2.95 -16.09 3.14
N LYS A 53 -1.68 -15.73 3.37
CA LYS A 53 -0.42 -16.44 3.02
C LYS A 53 0.74 -15.56 3.54
N GLU A 54 1.53 -15.92 4.56
CA GLU A 54 2.55 -17.02 4.61
C GLU A 54 3.46 -16.93 3.39
N GLU A 55 4.78 -16.91 3.43
CA GLU A 55 5.89 -16.96 4.38
C GLU A 55 7.12 -16.62 3.49
N ASP A 56 8.24 -16.17 4.05
CA ASP A 56 9.57 -16.72 3.71
C ASP A 56 10.63 -15.98 4.54
N ASP A 57 11.59 -16.79 5.03
CA ASP A 57 12.70 -16.51 5.96
C ASP A 57 13.50 -15.20 5.77
#